data_AF-A0A9E0LPC3-F1
#
_entry.id   AF-A0A9E0LPC3-F1
#
_cell.length_a   1.000
_cell.length_b   1.000
_cell.length_c   1.000
_cell.angle_alpha   90.00
_cell.angle_beta   90.00
_cell.angle_gamma   90.00
#
_symmetry.space_group_name_H-M   'P 1'
#
loop_
_entity.id
_entity.type
_entity.pdbx_description
1 polymer ?
#
loop_
_entity_poly.entity_id
_entity_poly.type
_entity_poly.pdbx_seq_one_letter_code
_entity_poly.pdbx_strand_id
1 'polypeptide(L)'
;MESEGCSGVRGQVFEVVVRQALAGAPWREICAGPMQEHNITAEDVEAEVERRKRSVAEPNTRKPNVILLFVIIVAILAAVAYAVVRLQH
;
A
#
# COMPACT_ATOMS: atom_id res chain seq x y z
N MET A 1 -4.30 -21.16 18.21
CA MET A 1 -4.08 -20.97 16.76
C MET A 1 -4.06 -19.47 16.55
N GLU A 2 -2.92 -18.86 16.84
CA GLU A 2 -2.77 -17.41 16.86
C GLU A 2 -2.89 -16.90 15.43
N SER A 3 -3.94 -16.12 15.19
CA SER A 3 -4.13 -15.36 13.96
C SER A 3 -3.18 -14.17 14.00
N GLU A 4 -1.87 -14.44 13.86
CA GLU A 4 -0.84 -13.40 13.83
C GLU A 4 -0.91 -12.70 12.48
N GLY A 5 -1.79 -11.70 12.42
CA GLY A 5 -1.73 -10.67 11.40
C GLY A 5 -0.38 -9.97 11.50
N CYS A 6 0.58 -10.38 10.67
CA CYS A 6 1.44 -9.50 9.90
C CYS A 6 1.97 -8.26 10.67
N SER A 7 2.53 -8.45 11.86
CA SER A 7 2.91 -7.35 12.78
C SER A 7 4.31 -6.76 12.50
N GLY A 8 4.91 -7.10 11.36
CA GLY A 8 6.26 -6.65 10.96
C GLY A 8 6.28 -5.79 9.71
N VAL A 9 7.27 -4.89 9.60
CA VAL A 9 7.49 -3.98 8.45
C VAL A 9 7.49 -4.75 7.12
N ARG A 10 8.16 -5.91 7.07
CA ARG A 10 8.17 -6.80 5.89
C ARG A 10 6.76 -7.16 5.42
N GLY A 11 5.86 -7.45 6.36
CA GLY A 11 4.49 -7.82 6.04
C GLY A 11 3.65 -6.65 5.55
N GLN A 12 3.86 -5.45 6.10
CA GLN A 12 3.23 -4.22 5.60
C GLN A 12 3.70 -3.91 4.18
N VAL A 13 5.01 -4.03 3.92
CA VAL A 13 5.57 -3.83 2.58
C VAL A 13 4.99 -4.87 1.62
N PHE A 14 4.97 -6.15 1.99
CA PHE A 14 4.36 -7.21 1.19
C PHE A 14 2.89 -6.90 0.85
N GLU A 15 2.10 -6.47 1.84
CA GLU A 15 0.70 -6.15 1.61
C GLU A 15 0.50 -4.94 0.68
N VAL A 16 1.35 -3.91 0.77
CA VAL A 16 1.34 -2.77 -0.15
C VAL A 16 1.68 -3.21 -1.57
N VAL A 17 2.72 -4.04 -1.75
CA VAL A 17 3.14 -4.54 -3.07
C VAL A 17 2.02 -5.35 -3.72
N VAL A 18 1.41 -6.27 -2.98
CA VAL A 18 0.27 -7.08 -3.45
C VAL A 18 -0.93 -6.20 -3.84
N ARG A 19 -1.22 -5.14 -3.08
CA ARG A 19 -2.31 -4.21 -3.41
C ARG A 19 -2.02 -3.42 -4.68
N GLN A 20 -0.78 -2.97 -4.89
CA GLN A 20 -0.37 -2.31 -6.12
C GLN A 20 -0.45 -3.26 -7.33
N ALA A 21 -0.02 -4.51 -7.17
CA ALA A 21 -0.13 -5.54 -8.18
C ALA A 21 -1.60 -5.85 -8.55
N LEU A 22 -2.49 -5.93 -7.56
CA LEU A 22 -3.93 -6.09 -7.79
C LEU A 22 -4.56 -4.90 -8.53
N ALA A 23 -4.06 -3.68 -8.28
CA ALA A 23 -4.51 -2.47 -8.96
C ALA A 23 -3.94 -2.30 -10.37
N GLY A 24 -3.03 -3.19 -10.81
CA GLY A 24 -2.38 -3.10 -12.12
C GLY A 24 -1.28 -2.04 -12.21
N ALA A 25 -0.78 -1.54 -11.08
CA ALA A 25 0.36 -0.62 -11.06
C ALA A 25 1.68 -1.35 -11.41
N PRO A 26 2.72 -0.66 -11.90
CA PRO A 26 4.03 -1.25 -12.21
C PRO A 26 4.85 -1.52 -10.93
N TRP A 27 4.33 -2.37 -10.04
CA TRP A 27 4.91 -2.71 -8.74
C TRP A 27 6.31 -3.31 -8.83
N ARG A 28 6.62 -4.01 -9.93
CA ARG A 28 7.96 -4.61 -10.17
C ARG A 28 9.07 -3.57 -10.25
N GLU A 29 8.75 -2.37 -10.72
CA GLU A 29 9.69 -1.25 -10.85
C GLU A 29 9.64 -0.35 -9.62
N ILE A 30 8.44 0.01 -9.18
CA ILE A 30 8.22 0.95 -8.07
C ILE A 30 8.62 0.33 -6.72
N CYS A 31 8.40 -0.97 -6.55
CA CYS A 31 8.64 -1.66 -5.28
C CYS A 31 9.92 -2.52 -5.27
N ALA A 32 10.75 -2.47 -6.31
CA ALA A 32 11.98 -3.26 -6.41
C ALA A 32 12.90 -3.11 -5.18
N GLY A 33 13.14 -1.86 -4.77
CA GLY A 33 13.99 -1.57 -3.60
C GLY A 33 13.43 -2.16 -2.29
N PRO A 34 12.20 -1.79 -1.88
CA PRO A 34 11.57 -2.36 -0.68
C PRO A 34 11.41 -3.89 -0.71
N MET A 35 11.17 -4.48 -1.89
CA MET A 35 11.08 -5.93 -2.04
C MET A 35 12.42 -6.62 -1.76
N GLN A 36 13.52 -6.08 -2.28
CA GLN A 36 14.85 -6.62 -2.05
C GLN A 36 15.26 -6.50 -0.58
N GLU A 37 15.04 -5.36 0.05
CA GLU A 37 15.37 -5.13 1.46
C GLU A 37 14.62 -6.06 2.41
N HIS A 38 13.39 -6.44 2.05
CA HIS A 38 12.52 -7.27 2.88
C HIS A 38 12.39 -8.72 2.41
N ASN A 39 13.23 -9.19 1.49
CA ASN A 39 13.19 -10.57 0.97
C ASN A 39 11.77 -10.97 0.54
N ILE A 40 11.17 -10.14 -0.32
CA ILE A 40 9.89 -10.39 -0.96
C ILE A 40 10.17 -10.72 -2.43
N THR A 41 9.79 -11.91 -2.86
CA THR A 41 9.98 -12.33 -4.25
C THR A 41 8.79 -11.93 -5.11
N ALA A 42 8.99 -11.88 -6.43
CA ALA A 42 7.89 -11.60 -7.35
C ALA A 42 6.88 -12.75 -7.35
N GLU A 43 7.36 -13.98 -7.19
CA GLU A 43 6.58 -15.21 -7.12
C GLU A 43 5.63 -15.19 -5.91
N ASP A 44 6.10 -14.74 -4.73
CA ASP A 44 5.26 -14.60 -3.54
C ASP A 44 4.11 -13.62 -3.77
N VAL A 45 4.40 -12.49 -4.43
CA VAL A 45 3.41 -11.46 -4.74
C VAL A 45 2.40 -12.00 -5.74
N GLU A 46 2.84 -12.66 -6.81
CA GLU A 46 1.97 -13.23 -7.83
C GLU A 46 1.05 -14.32 -7.27
N ALA A 47 1.57 -15.22 -6.44
CA ALA A 47 0.79 -16.24 -5.77
C ALA A 47 -0.31 -15.62 -4.88
N GLU A 48 0.02 -14.57 -4.14
CA GLU A 48 -0.93 -13.87 -3.27
C GLU A 48 -1.96 -13.04 -4.08
N VAL A 49 -1.54 -12.43 -5.19
CA VAL A 49 -2.42 -11.73 -6.12
C VAL A 49 -3.44 -12.70 -6.72
N GLU A 50 -2.99 -13.85 -7.19
CA GLU A 50 -3.86 -14.90 -7.75
C GLU A 50 -4.83 -15.42 -6.69
N ARG A 51 -4.34 -15.68 -5.47
CA ARG A 51 -5.19 -16.06 -4.33
C ARG A 51 -6.27 -15.03 -4.05
N ARG A 52 -5.92 -13.74 -4.00
CA ARG A 52 -6.88 -12.64 -3.74
C ARG A 52 -7.85 -12.42 -4.89
N LYS A 53 -7.42 -12.53 -6.14
CA LYS A 53 -8.31 -12.48 -7.31
C LYS A 53 -9.36 -13.58 -7.24
N ARG A 54 -8.97 -14.78 -6.83
CA ARG A 54 -9.90 -15.90 -6.59
C ARG A 54 -10.86 -15.62 -5.43
N SER A 55 -10.39 -15.04 -4.32
CA SER A 55 -11.22 -14.71 -3.15
C SER A 55 -12.14 -13.50 -3.35
N VAL A 56 -11.82 -12.55 -4.24
CA VAL A 56 -12.66 -11.39 -4.56
C VAL A 56 -13.91 -11.77 -5.36
N ALA A 57 -14.00 -13.00 -5.87
CA ALA A 57 -15.25 -13.54 -6.39
C ALA A 57 -16.36 -13.66 -5.31
N GLU A 58 -16.01 -13.57 -4.01
CA GLU A 58 -16.99 -13.41 -2.92
C GLU A 58 -17.16 -11.93 -2.52
N PRO A 59 -18.40 -11.40 -2.43
CA PRO A 59 -18.64 -10.00 -2.14
C PRO A 59 -18.47 -9.71 -0.65
N ASN A 60 -17.42 -8.98 -0.26
CA ASN A 60 -17.33 -8.37 1.06
C ASN A 60 -17.01 -6.87 0.96
N THR A 61 -17.95 -6.06 1.46
CA THR A 61 -18.01 -4.61 1.36
C THR A 61 -17.11 -3.90 2.39
N ARG A 62 -16.43 -2.84 1.92
CA ARG A 62 -15.68 -1.79 2.64
C ARG A 62 -14.19 -2.09 2.92
N LYS A 63 -13.32 -1.28 2.30
CA LYS A 63 -11.93 -1.08 2.72
C LYS A 63 -11.67 0.43 2.88
N PRO A 64 -10.94 0.85 3.93
CA PRO A 64 -10.58 2.25 4.10
C PRO A 64 -9.65 2.67 2.95
N ASN A 65 -10.02 3.73 2.24
CA ASN A 65 -9.30 4.19 1.05
C ASN A 65 -7.96 4.79 1.45
N VAL A 66 -6.87 4.05 1.27
CA VAL A 66 -5.50 4.53 1.50
C VAL A 66 -5.14 5.68 0.56
N ILE A 67 -5.77 5.72 -0.63
CA ILE A 67 -5.73 6.87 -1.55
C ILE A 67 -6.34 8.11 -0.88
N LEU A 68 -7.46 7.95 -0.14
CA LEU A 68 -8.06 9.02 0.62
C LEU A 68 -7.14 9.49 1.75
N LEU A 69 -6.44 8.57 2.42
CA LEU A 69 -5.44 8.91 3.45
C LEU A 69 -4.27 9.69 2.85
N PHE A 70 -3.77 9.28 1.68
CA PHE A 70 -2.68 9.96 0.99
C PHE A 70 -3.09 11.36 0.51
N VAL A 71 -4.31 11.51 -0.04
CA VAL A 71 -4.89 12.80 -0.41
C VAL A 71 -5.04 13.72 0.80
N ILE A 72 -5.49 13.18 1.95
CA ILE A 72 -5.60 13.95 3.20
C ILE A 72 -4.22 14.44 3.68
N ILE A 73 -3.20 13.57 3.65
CA ILE A 73 -1.84 13.93 4.06
C ILE A 73 -1.26 15.02 3.15
N VAL A 74 -1.40 14.87 1.82
CA VAL A 74 -0.92 15.88 0.86
C VAL A 74 -1.65 17.22 1.03
N ALA A 75 -2.97 17.19 1.25
CA ALA A 75 -3.76 18.41 1.47
C ALA A 75 -3.35 19.15 2.76
N ILE A 76 -3.09 18.42 3.85
CA ILE A 76 -2.61 19.00 5.11
C ILE A 76 -1.23 19.63 4.90
N LEU A 77 -0.30 18.94 4.24
CA LEU A 77 1.04 19.47 3.97
C LEU A 77 0.99 20.74 3.11
N ALA A 78 0.15 20.78 2.08
CA ALA A 78 -0.03 21.95 1.24
C ALA A 78 -0.64 23.14 2.00
N ALA A 79 -1.63 22.90 2.86
CA ALA A 79 -2.25 23.94 3.68
C ALA A 79 -1.27 24.53 4.70
N VAL A 80 -0.45 23.67 5.34
CA VAL A 80 0.62 24.12 6.27
C VAL A 80 1.66 24.94 5.53
N ALA A 81 2.12 24.49 4.35
CA ALA A 81 3.06 25.24 3.53
C ALA A 81 2.50 26.62 3.14
N TYR A 82 1.24 26.69 2.72
CA TYR A 82 0.57 27.96 2.39
C TYR A 82 0.47 28.91 3.59
N ALA A 83 0.09 28.40 4.77
CA ALA A 83 -0.02 29.21 5.98
C ALA A 83 1.33 29.78 6.42
N VAL A 84 2.42 28.99 6.32
CA VAL A 84 3.78 29.44 6.61
C VAL A 84 4.20 30.55 5.65
N VAL A 85 3.97 30.38 4.35
CA VAL A 85 4.30 31.40 3.34
C VAL A 85 3.53 32.69 3.57
N ARG A 86 2.24 32.60 3.92
CA ARG A 86 1.38 33.78 4.18
C ARG A 86 1.74 34.51 5.47
N LEU A 87 2.35 33.85 6.44
CA LEU A 87 2.80 34.51 7.68
C LEU A 87 4.11 35.31 7.52
N GLN A 88 4.87 35.05 6.44
CA GLN A 88 6.14 35.75 6.16
C GLN A 88 5.99 36.95 5.22
N HIS A 89 4.75 37.25 4.79
CA HIS A 89 4.39 38.35 3.90
C HIS A 89 3.44 39.32 4.60
#